data_AF-A0BIP5-F1
#
_entry.id   AF-A0BIP5-F1
#
_cell.length_a   1.000
_cell.length_b   1.000
_cell.length_c   1.000
_cell.angle_alpha   90.00
_cell.angle_beta   90.00
_cell.angle_gamma   90.00
#
_symmetry.space_group_name_H-M   'P 1'
#
loop_
_entity.id
_entity.type
_entity.pdbx_description
1 polymer ?
#
loop_
_entity_poly.entity_id
_entity_poly.type
_entity_poly.pdbx_seq_one_letter_code
_entity_poly.pdbx_strand_id
1 'polypeptide(L)'
;MSENEQCSSNSHFSTCCSNTSSEIDEIDDPLNYASFNDFQTVLPLVINGVKIQKVTWDLFSAPPNVYSQWKAHCFWTVGYTYDFTMKKMKHSNNIRYRLSVNAWCCLNSKSWVKNKWDRLLEHETGHYLIGCLCALEFKARAEKTKFTKNYRLESMRIFQDTFQEYLSLERRYDEETNHSQNISRQKEWNEFIIKELQKY
;
A
#
# COMPACT_ATOMS: atom_id res chain seq x y z
N MET A 1 -26.67 73.30 -27.91
CA MET A 1 -27.80 73.46 -28.86
C MET A 1 -28.08 72.09 -29.47
N SER A 2 -29.35 71.69 -29.39
CA SER A 2 -30.07 70.56 -30.05
C SER A 2 -29.44 69.16 -29.94
N GLU A 3 -30.00 68.28 -29.11
CA GLU A 3 -31.17 67.39 -29.38
C GLU A 3 -30.71 66.07 -30.02
N ASN A 4 -30.75 64.96 -29.28
CA ASN A 4 -31.90 64.06 -29.06
C ASN A 4 -32.19 63.15 -30.26
N GLU A 5 -31.95 61.85 -30.08
CA GLU A 5 -32.89 60.81 -30.47
C GLU A 5 -32.75 59.61 -29.50
N GLN A 6 -33.74 59.48 -28.60
CA GLN A 6 -34.23 58.21 -28.07
C GLN A 6 -35.02 57.51 -29.20
N CYS A 7 -35.38 56.23 -29.23
CA CYS A 7 -35.66 55.26 -28.18
C CYS A 7 -35.90 53.85 -28.78
N SER A 8 -35.97 52.86 -27.89
CA SER A 8 -36.78 51.62 -27.96
C SER A 8 -36.07 50.34 -28.44
N SER A 9 -36.26 49.15 -27.87
CA SER A 9 -36.83 48.67 -26.60
C SER A 9 -36.77 47.13 -26.65
N ASN A 10 -36.78 46.49 -25.47
CA ASN A 10 -37.09 45.08 -25.19
C ASN A 10 -36.00 44.04 -25.45
N SER A 11 -35.80 42.99 -24.65
CA SER A 11 -36.21 42.60 -23.29
C SER A 11 -35.71 41.16 -23.10
N HIS A 12 -35.52 40.75 -21.84
CA HIS A 12 -35.44 39.37 -21.33
C HIS A 12 -34.06 38.68 -21.22
N PHE A 13 -33.60 38.65 -19.96
CA PHE A 13 -33.26 37.45 -19.17
C PHE A 13 -32.53 36.31 -19.91
N SER A 14 -31.28 36.05 -19.51
CA SER A 14 -31.02 34.89 -18.65
C SER A 14 -29.60 34.93 -18.10
N THR A 15 -29.48 34.81 -16.79
CA THR A 15 -28.24 34.50 -16.07
C THR A 15 -27.79 33.11 -16.49
N CYS A 16 -26.63 32.99 -17.14
CA CYS A 16 -25.93 31.71 -17.25
C CYS A 16 -24.58 31.82 -16.56
N CYS A 17 -24.58 31.47 -15.27
CA CYS A 17 -23.38 31.01 -14.58
C CYS A 17 -22.83 29.82 -15.36
N SER A 18 -21.68 30.01 -16.02
CA SER A 18 -20.91 28.92 -16.57
C SER A 18 -19.73 28.69 -15.63
N ASN A 19 -20.01 28.05 -14.49
CA ASN A 19 -18.98 27.32 -13.77
C ASN A 19 -18.64 26.11 -14.66
N THR A 20 -17.62 26.24 -15.50
CA THR A 20 -16.92 25.09 -16.04
C THR A 20 -16.12 24.47 -14.91
N SER A 21 -16.81 23.71 -14.06
CA SER A 21 -16.18 22.65 -13.30
C SER A 21 -15.56 21.73 -14.34
N SER A 22 -14.23 21.65 -14.34
CA SER A 22 -13.50 20.67 -15.13
C SER A 22 -14.00 19.28 -14.75
N GLU A 23 -14.89 18.73 -15.57
CA GLU A 23 -15.16 17.30 -15.63
C GLU A 23 -13.80 16.64 -15.92
N ILE A 24 -13.17 16.13 -14.86
CA ILE A 24 -12.14 15.13 -15.01
C ILE A 24 -12.89 13.93 -15.55
N ASP A 25 -12.79 13.68 -16.85
CA ASP A 25 -13.29 12.46 -17.48
C ASP A 25 -12.77 11.27 -16.66
N GLU A 26 -13.60 10.74 -15.75
CA GLU A 26 -13.37 9.47 -15.11
C GLU A 26 -13.44 8.43 -16.23
N ILE A 27 -12.27 8.10 -16.79
CA ILE A 27 -12.13 7.01 -17.74
C ILE A 27 -12.66 5.77 -17.03
N ASP A 28 -13.82 5.28 -17.49
CA ASP A 28 -14.46 4.09 -16.94
C ASP A 28 -13.48 2.91 -16.99
N ASP A 29 -13.37 2.12 -15.90
CA ASP A 29 -12.49 0.97 -15.86
C ASP A 29 -13.04 -0.08 -16.84
N PRO A 30 -12.30 -0.49 -17.88
CA PRO A 30 -12.77 -1.50 -18.84
C PRO A 30 -13.09 -2.85 -18.17
N LEU A 31 -12.70 -3.04 -16.91
CA LEU A 31 -12.96 -4.24 -16.11
C LEU A 31 -13.89 -3.97 -14.91
N ASN A 32 -14.72 -2.92 -14.94
CA ASN A 32 -15.64 -2.53 -13.85
C ASN A 32 -16.74 -3.55 -13.51
N TYR A 33 -16.90 -4.62 -14.30
CA TYR A 33 -17.91 -5.66 -14.07
C TYR A 33 -17.60 -6.57 -12.87
N ALA A 34 -16.38 -6.53 -12.33
CA ALA A 34 -15.97 -7.32 -11.18
C ALA A 34 -15.91 -6.47 -9.90
N SER A 35 -16.25 -7.08 -8.76
CA SER A 35 -16.09 -6.45 -7.44
C SER A 35 -14.63 -6.53 -6.99
N PHE A 36 -14.09 -5.40 -6.50
CA PHE A 36 -12.73 -5.26 -6.00
C PHE A 36 -12.76 -4.63 -4.60
N ASN A 37 -13.19 -5.40 -3.62
CA ASN A 37 -13.32 -4.95 -2.23
C ASN A 37 -12.85 -5.98 -1.20
N ASP A 38 -12.18 -7.05 -1.63
CA ASP A 38 -11.78 -8.16 -0.76
C ASP A 38 -10.90 -7.64 0.39
N PHE A 39 -9.88 -6.84 0.09
CA PHE A 39 -9.02 -6.25 1.12
C PHE A 39 -9.73 -5.18 1.95
N GLN A 40 -10.63 -4.42 1.34
CA GLN A 40 -11.39 -3.37 2.02
C GLN A 40 -12.35 -3.93 3.09
N THR A 41 -12.78 -5.19 2.94
CA THR A 41 -13.63 -5.87 3.94
C THR A 41 -12.87 -6.29 5.19
N VAL A 42 -11.55 -6.49 5.09
CA VAL A 42 -10.72 -6.92 6.22
C VAL A 42 -9.98 -5.75 6.88
N LEU A 43 -9.72 -4.65 6.16
CA LEU A 43 -8.96 -3.51 6.68
C LEU A 43 -9.83 -2.45 7.40
N PRO A 44 -9.29 -1.74 8.41
CA PRO A 44 -7.92 -1.83 8.95
C PRO A 44 -7.72 -2.99 9.95
N LEU A 45 -6.47 -3.40 10.15
CA LEU A 45 -6.10 -4.51 11.06
C LEU A 45 -4.93 -4.15 11.98
N VAL A 46 -4.81 -4.88 13.09
CA VAL A 46 -3.60 -4.90 13.91
C VAL A 46 -3.25 -6.35 14.20
N ILE A 47 -2.08 -6.80 13.77
CA ILE A 47 -1.62 -8.19 13.92
C ILE A 47 -0.24 -8.16 14.57
N ASN A 48 -0.09 -8.81 15.74
CA ASN A 48 1.17 -8.81 16.49
C ASN A 48 1.81 -7.41 16.67
N GLY A 49 0.98 -6.37 16.85
CA GLY A 49 1.43 -4.99 17.01
C GLY A 49 1.76 -4.25 15.71
N VAL A 50 1.78 -4.93 14.56
CA VAL A 50 1.86 -4.31 13.23
C VAL A 50 0.49 -3.72 12.88
N LYS A 51 0.42 -2.41 12.70
CA LYS A 51 -0.81 -1.72 12.27
C LYS A 51 -0.88 -1.70 10.75
N ILE A 52 -1.99 -2.19 10.20
CA ILE A 52 -2.26 -2.25 8.77
C ILE A 52 -3.44 -1.33 8.50
N GLN A 53 -3.17 -0.20 7.85
CA GLN A 53 -4.19 0.80 7.60
C GLN A 53 -5.00 0.50 6.35
N LYS A 54 -6.20 1.07 6.27
CA LYS A 54 -6.99 1.06 5.04
C LYS A 54 -6.29 1.89 3.96
N VAL A 55 -6.20 1.34 2.74
CA VAL A 55 -5.56 2.01 1.61
C VAL A 55 -6.60 2.75 0.80
N THR A 56 -6.36 4.03 0.54
CA THR A 56 -7.16 4.90 -0.34
C THR A 56 -6.23 5.67 -1.28
N TRP A 57 -6.79 6.23 -2.35
CA TRP A 57 -6.01 7.03 -3.30
C TRP A 57 -5.35 8.27 -2.70
N ASP A 58 -5.81 8.76 -1.55
CA ASP A 58 -5.20 9.90 -0.86
C ASP A 58 -3.78 9.60 -0.35
N LEU A 59 -3.44 8.31 -0.22
CA LEU A 59 -2.08 7.85 0.14
C LEU A 59 -1.11 7.87 -1.05
N PHE A 60 -1.59 8.08 -2.28
CA PHE A 60 -0.80 8.11 -3.52
C PHE A 60 -0.56 9.56 -3.94
N SER A 61 0.14 10.30 -3.08
CA SER A 61 0.28 11.76 -3.17
C SER A 61 1.35 12.26 -4.15
N ALA A 62 2.24 11.40 -4.65
CA ALA A 62 3.29 11.85 -5.55
C ALA A 62 2.77 12.15 -6.96
N PRO A 63 3.40 13.10 -7.68
CA PRO A 63 3.10 13.33 -9.09
C PRO A 63 3.22 12.03 -9.91
N PRO A 64 2.26 11.74 -10.81
CA PRO A 64 2.31 10.53 -11.62
C PRO A 64 3.54 10.48 -12.51
N ASN A 65 4.18 9.31 -12.60
CA ASN A 65 5.27 9.12 -13.54
C ASN A 65 4.72 8.97 -14.97
N VAL A 66 4.66 10.08 -15.71
CA VAL A 66 4.10 10.13 -17.06
C VAL A 66 4.77 9.17 -18.04
N TYR A 67 6.05 8.85 -17.85
CA TYR A 67 6.81 7.94 -18.73
C TYR A 67 6.61 6.46 -18.41
N SER A 68 6.06 6.12 -17.24
CA SER A 68 5.77 4.72 -16.89
C SER A 68 4.62 4.18 -17.73
N GLN A 69 4.69 2.93 -18.20
CA GLN A 69 3.52 2.27 -18.82
C GLN A 69 2.44 1.91 -17.79
N TRP A 70 2.81 1.84 -16.50
CA TRP A 70 1.93 1.47 -15.40
C TRP A 70 1.00 2.61 -15.01
N LYS A 71 -0.18 2.24 -14.47
CA LYS A 71 -1.24 3.17 -14.09
C LYS A 71 -1.11 3.68 -12.66
N ALA A 72 -0.44 2.94 -11.79
CA ALA A 72 -0.06 3.37 -10.45
C ALA A 72 1.24 2.68 -10.04
N HIS A 73 1.78 3.08 -8.90
CA HIS A 73 2.82 2.34 -8.21
C HIS A 73 2.77 2.62 -6.70
N CYS A 74 2.58 1.57 -5.92
CA CYS A 74 2.68 1.55 -4.47
C CYS A 74 4.12 1.34 -4.03
N PHE A 75 4.75 2.38 -3.47
CA PHE A 75 6.01 2.21 -2.75
C PHE A 75 5.72 1.94 -1.28
N TRP A 76 6.06 0.76 -0.78
CA TRP A 76 6.05 0.48 0.66
C TRP A 76 7.47 0.37 1.21
N THR A 77 7.60 0.48 2.53
CA THR A 77 8.86 0.28 3.24
C THR A 77 8.57 -0.41 4.57
N VAL A 78 9.46 -1.33 4.95
CA VAL A 78 9.41 -1.96 6.29
C VAL A 78 10.47 -1.31 7.17
N GLY A 79 10.03 -0.85 8.33
CA GLY A 79 10.89 -0.38 9.40
C GLY A 79 10.80 -1.28 10.62
N TYR A 80 11.84 -1.27 11.45
CA TYR A 80 11.82 -2.00 12.72
C TYR A 80 12.72 -1.34 13.77
N THR A 81 12.37 -1.58 15.03
CA THR A 81 13.23 -1.36 16.20
C THR A 81 13.28 -2.65 17.01
N TYR A 82 14.25 -2.76 17.93
CA TYR A 82 14.27 -3.86 18.87
C TYR A 82 14.87 -3.46 20.21
N ASP A 83 14.34 -4.06 21.26
CA ASP A 83 14.97 -4.09 22.57
C ASP A 83 15.78 -5.38 22.71
N PHE A 84 16.94 -5.30 23.36
CA PHE A 84 17.80 -6.45 23.59
C PHE A 84 17.86 -6.80 25.07
N THR A 85 17.85 -8.09 25.38
CA THR A 85 18.07 -8.59 26.73
C THR A 85 19.16 -9.66 26.73
N MET A 86 20.06 -9.56 27.70
CA MET A 86 21.14 -10.51 27.93
C MET A 86 20.92 -11.18 29.29
N LYS A 87 20.81 -12.52 29.29
CA LYS A 87 20.65 -13.29 30.52
C LYS A 87 21.74 -14.35 30.63
N LYS A 88 22.57 -14.25 31.67
CA LYS A 88 23.51 -15.33 32.02
C LYS A 88 22.71 -16.57 32.44
N MET A 89 23.07 -17.71 31.90
CA MET A 89 22.41 -18.97 32.20
C MET A 89 22.88 -19.52 33.55
N LYS A 90 21.96 -20.05 34.37
CA LYS A 90 22.27 -20.49 35.75
C LYS A 90 23.26 -21.66 35.83
N HIS A 91 23.31 -22.51 34.81
CA HIS A 91 24.13 -23.74 34.79
C HIS A 91 25.11 -23.78 33.59
N SER A 92 25.44 -22.63 32.99
CA SER A 92 26.48 -22.55 31.97
C SER A 92 27.09 -21.16 31.90
N ASN A 93 28.30 -21.07 31.35
CA ASN A 93 28.91 -19.77 31.03
C ASN A 93 28.28 -19.08 29.81
N ASN A 94 27.21 -19.64 29.25
CA ASN A 94 26.55 -19.08 28.08
C ASN A 94 25.64 -17.91 28.47
N ILE A 95 25.61 -16.90 27.61
CA ILE A 95 24.67 -15.78 27.68
C ILE A 95 23.58 -16.03 26.64
N ARG A 96 22.32 -15.94 27.06
CA ARG A 96 21.18 -15.92 26.15
C ARG A 96 20.91 -14.48 25.72
N TYR A 97 20.91 -14.25 24.41
CA TYR A 97 20.50 -13.00 23.80
C TYR A 97 19.07 -13.17 23.28
N ARG A 98 18.17 -12.26 23.65
CA ARG A 98 16.82 -12.18 23.09
C ARG A 98 16.56 -10.78 22.59
N LEU A 99 15.94 -10.69 21.42
CA LEU A 99 15.44 -9.44 20.85
C LEU A 99 13.91 -9.45 20.96
N SER A 100 13.36 -8.31 21.38
CA SER A 100 11.93 -8.02 21.29
C SER A 100 11.76 -7.02 20.15
N VAL A 101 11.18 -7.44 19.04
CA VAL A 101 11.14 -6.65 17.80
C VAL A 101 9.81 -5.92 17.68
N ASN A 102 9.86 -4.63 17.35
CA ASN A 102 8.71 -3.89 16.85
C ASN A 102 8.95 -3.63 15.35
N ALA A 103 8.02 -4.04 14.50
CA ALA A 103 8.12 -3.87 13.05
C ALA A 103 6.86 -3.18 12.53
N TRP A 104 6.98 -2.44 11.43
CA TRP A 104 5.86 -1.78 10.77
C TRP A 104 6.10 -1.71 9.27
N CYS A 105 5.00 -1.59 8.51
CA CYS A 105 5.03 -1.30 7.09
C CYS A 105 4.29 0.02 6.83
N CYS A 106 4.86 0.89 6.00
CA CYS A 106 4.25 2.14 5.60
C CYS A 106 4.27 2.32 4.08
N LEU A 107 3.20 2.93 3.56
CA LEU A 107 3.20 3.52 2.22
C LEU A 107 4.07 4.77 2.23
N ASN A 108 4.91 4.89 1.20
CA ASN A 108 5.79 6.01 0.98
C ASN A 108 5.04 7.11 0.24
N SER A 109 5.32 8.37 0.58
CA SER A 109 4.77 9.55 -0.10
C SER A 109 5.19 9.67 -1.57
N LYS A 110 6.11 8.81 -2.04
CA LYS A 110 6.49 8.62 -3.45
C LYS A 110 5.49 7.82 -4.27
N SER A 111 4.50 7.19 -3.64
CA SER A 111 3.46 6.42 -4.35
C SER A 111 2.60 7.35 -5.20
N TRP A 112 2.26 6.91 -6.41
CA TRP A 112 1.60 7.74 -7.42
C TRP A 112 0.56 6.95 -8.22
N VAL A 113 -0.42 7.67 -8.81
CA VAL A 113 -1.51 7.08 -9.61
C VAL A 113 -1.89 7.99 -10.78
N LYS A 114 -2.06 7.43 -11.98
CA LYS A 114 -2.57 8.11 -13.19
C LYS A 114 -4.08 8.02 -13.31
N ASN A 115 -4.61 6.81 -13.10
CA ASN A 115 -6.03 6.50 -13.25
C ASN A 115 -6.51 5.85 -11.95
N LYS A 116 -7.55 6.42 -11.34
CA LYS A 116 -8.10 5.92 -10.08
C LYS A 116 -9.23 4.93 -10.38
N TRP A 117 -8.91 3.64 -10.40
CA TRP A 117 -9.87 2.56 -10.60
C TRP A 117 -9.91 1.65 -9.38
N ASP A 118 -11.07 1.15 -8.98
CA ASP A 118 -11.21 0.29 -7.79
C ASP A 118 -10.35 -0.99 -7.92
N ARG A 119 -10.33 -1.60 -9.10
CA ARG A 119 -9.43 -2.72 -9.42
C ARG A 119 -7.95 -2.41 -9.19
N LEU A 120 -7.53 -1.22 -9.62
CA LEU A 120 -6.14 -0.80 -9.45
C LEU A 120 -5.87 -0.51 -7.97
N LEU A 121 -6.80 0.11 -7.25
CA LEU A 121 -6.65 0.34 -5.82
C LEU A 121 -6.51 -0.97 -5.06
N GLU A 122 -7.32 -1.97 -5.41
CA GLU A 122 -7.23 -3.32 -4.84
C GLU A 122 -5.88 -3.96 -5.13
N HIS A 123 -5.38 -3.83 -6.37
CA HIS A 123 -4.08 -4.35 -6.75
C HIS A 123 -2.92 -3.71 -5.96
N GLU A 124 -2.91 -2.38 -5.88
CA GLU A 124 -1.92 -1.63 -5.10
C GLU A 124 -2.05 -1.86 -3.60
N THR A 125 -3.27 -2.13 -3.11
CA THR A 125 -3.50 -2.58 -1.72
C THR A 125 -2.83 -3.93 -1.48
N GLY A 126 -2.87 -4.85 -2.47
CA GLY A 126 -2.14 -6.11 -2.42
C GLY A 126 -0.63 -5.92 -2.23
N HIS A 127 0.00 -5.00 -2.98
CA HIS A 127 1.43 -4.66 -2.78
C HIS A 127 1.72 -4.19 -1.35
N TYR A 128 0.90 -3.27 -0.82
CA TYR A 128 1.04 -2.81 0.55
C TYR A 128 0.89 -3.96 1.57
N LEU A 129 -0.06 -4.88 1.37
CA LEU A 129 -0.25 -6.03 2.24
C LEU A 129 0.90 -7.04 2.16
N ILE A 130 1.51 -7.24 1.00
CA ILE A 130 2.75 -8.02 0.85
C ILE A 130 3.87 -7.38 1.69
N GLY A 131 4.01 -6.06 1.68
CA GLY A 131 4.92 -5.34 2.57
C GLY A 131 4.60 -5.53 4.06
N CYS A 132 3.32 -5.58 4.43
CA CYS A 132 2.89 -5.86 5.80
C CYS A 132 3.22 -7.29 6.23
N LEU A 133 3.02 -8.28 5.35
CA LEU A 133 3.44 -9.66 5.57
C LEU A 133 4.95 -9.78 5.75
N CYS A 134 5.75 -9.02 4.98
CA CYS A 134 7.20 -8.95 5.18
C CYS A 134 7.55 -8.50 6.61
N ALA A 135 6.87 -7.48 7.14
CA ALA A 135 7.09 -7.00 8.51
C ALA A 135 6.72 -8.04 9.57
N LEU A 136 5.58 -8.73 9.38
CA LEU A 136 5.10 -9.81 10.26
C LEU A 136 6.06 -11.01 10.26
N GLU A 137 6.49 -11.45 9.09
CA GLU A 137 7.43 -12.57 8.93
C GLU A 137 8.79 -12.24 9.56
N PHE A 138 9.33 -11.05 9.30
CA PHE A 138 10.59 -10.62 9.90
C PHE A 138 10.50 -10.66 11.43
N LYS A 139 9.45 -10.07 12.01
CA LYS A 139 9.21 -10.07 13.45
C LYS A 139 9.15 -11.51 14.00
N ALA A 140 8.37 -12.38 13.36
CA ALA A 140 8.24 -13.77 13.80
C ALA A 140 9.55 -14.56 13.71
N ARG A 141 10.35 -14.38 12.64
CA ARG A 141 11.67 -15.00 12.50
C ARG A 141 12.64 -14.50 13.57
N ALA A 142 12.68 -13.19 13.79
CA ALA A 142 13.55 -12.60 14.80
C ALA A 142 13.19 -13.08 16.21
N GLU A 143 11.92 -13.10 16.59
CA GLU A 143 11.48 -13.54 17.92
C GLU A 143 11.73 -15.04 18.19
N LYS A 144 11.70 -15.88 17.15
CA LYS A 144 12.04 -17.30 17.21
C LYS A 144 13.55 -17.57 17.24
N THR A 145 14.36 -16.59 16.85
CA THR A 145 15.82 -16.75 16.74
C THR A 145 16.49 -16.73 18.11
N LYS A 146 17.41 -17.69 18.32
CA LYS A 146 18.34 -17.67 19.46
C LYS A 146 19.60 -16.92 19.03
N PHE A 147 19.63 -15.64 19.33
CA PHE A 147 20.75 -14.79 18.95
C PHE A 147 22.03 -15.10 19.72
N THR A 148 23.16 -14.73 19.12
CA THR A 148 24.47 -14.74 19.74
C THR A 148 24.89 -13.32 20.14
N LYS A 149 26.15 -13.15 20.54
CA LYS A 149 26.75 -11.82 20.74
C LYS A 149 26.73 -10.95 19.47
N ASN A 150 26.58 -11.57 18.29
CA ASN A 150 26.49 -10.89 17.00
C ASN A 150 25.05 -10.55 16.60
N TYR A 151 24.12 -10.47 17.57
CA TYR A 151 22.69 -10.26 17.35
C TYR A 151 22.36 -9.13 16.37
N ARG A 152 23.17 -8.07 16.30
CA ARG A 152 22.99 -6.97 15.34
C ARG A 152 23.09 -7.47 13.89
N LEU A 153 24.20 -8.15 13.56
CA LEU A 153 24.43 -8.69 12.21
C LEU A 153 23.42 -9.81 11.89
N GLU A 154 23.09 -10.65 12.88
CA GLU A 154 22.09 -11.70 12.73
C GLU A 154 20.70 -11.12 12.44
N SER A 155 20.27 -10.10 13.20
CA SER A 155 18.97 -9.44 12.98
C SER A 155 18.89 -8.74 11.62
N MET A 156 19.97 -8.07 11.22
CA MET A 156 20.07 -7.42 9.90
C MET A 156 19.98 -8.46 8.77
N ARG A 157 20.65 -9.60 8.92
CA ARG A 157 20.59 -10.69 7.92
C ARG A 157 19.19 -11.28 7.82
N ILE A 158 18.54 -11.57 8.95
CA ILE A 158 17.15 -12.06 8.95
C ILE A 158 16.22 -11.06 8.25
N PHE A 159 16.40 -9.76 8.52
CA PHE A 159 15.64 -8.72 7.83
C PHE A 159 15.89 -8.72 6.33
N GLN A 160 17.16 -8.69 5.90
CA GLN A 160 17.53 -8.65 4.48
C GLN A 160 17.02 -9.88 3.71
N ASP A 161 17.22 -11.07 4.27
CA ASP A 161 16.77 -12.33 3.66
C ASP A 161 15.24 -12.32 3.50
N THR A 162 14.51 -11.94 4.56
CA THR A 162 13.05 -11.82 4.51
C THR A 162 12.61 -10.76 3.49
N PHE A 163 13.26 -9.60 3.46
CA PHE A 163 12.91 -8.53 2.54
C PHE A 163 13.10 -8.97 1.07
N GLN A 164 14.18 -9.67 0.75
CA GLN A 164 14.42 -10.19 -0.61
C GLN A 164 13.40 -11.25 -1.04
N GLU A 165 12.96 -12.10 -0.11
CA GLU A 165 11.88 -13.06 -0.37
C GLU A 165 10.59 -12.34 -0.76
N TYR A 166 10.23 -11.29 -0.02
CA TYR A 166 9.00 -10.54 -0.27
C TYR A 166 9.08 -9.64 -1.52
N LEU A 167 10.24 -9.08 -1.86
CA LEU A 167 10.46 -8.44 -3.16
C LEU A 167 10.28 -9.42 -4.33
N SER A 168 10.60 -10.70 -4.10
CA SER A 168 10.37 -11.74 -5.12
C SER A 168 8.89 -12.12 -5.21
N LEU A 169 8.18 -12.13 -4.08
CA LEU A 169 6.73 -12.34 -4.03
C LEU A 169 5.97 -11.23 -4.76
N GLU A 170 6.39 -9.98 -4.61
CA GLU A 170 5.81 -8.84 -5.34
C GLU A 170 5.93 -8.97 -6.85
N ARG A 171 7.13 -9.29 -7.36
CA ARG A 171 7.32 -9.49 -8.79
C ARG A 171 6.41 -10.60 -9.33
N ARG A 172 6.28 -11.69 -8.57
CA ARG A 172 5.40 -12.79 -8.94
C ARG A 172 3.92 -12.38 -8.92
N TYR A 173 3.51 -11.57 -7.96
CA TYR A 173 2.16 -11.03 -7.87
C TYR A 173 1.82 -10.14 -9.08
N ASP A 174 2.73 -9.22 -9.45
CA ASP A 174 2.63 -8.40 -10.67
C ASP A 174 2.52 -9.27 -11.94
N GLU A 175 3.42 -10.24 -12.09
CA GLU A 175 3.49 -11.12 -13.26
C GLU A 175 2.21 -11.98 -13.40
N GLU A 176 1.76 -12.62 -12.32
CA GLU A 176 0.62 -13.54 -12.36
C GLU A 176 -0.72 -12.81 -12.48
N THR A 177 -0.85 -11.62 -11.89
CA THR A 177 -2.06 -10.79 -12.04
C THR A 177 -2.03 -9.96 -13.33
N ASN A 178 -0.95 -10.02 -14.10
CA ASN A 178 -0.70 -9.16 -15.26
C ASN A 178 -0.94 -7.69 -14.90
N HIS A 179 -0.31 -7.20 -13.83
CA HIS A 179 -0.49 -5.84 -13.30
C HIS A 179 -1.96 -5.44 -13.19
N SER A 180 -2.73 -6.19 -12.39
CA SER A 180 -4.18 -6.09 -12.17
C SER A 180 -5.11 -6.49 -13.32
N GLN A 181 -4.61 -6.80 -14.53
CA GLN A 181 -5.48 -7.08 -15.68
C GLN A 181 -6.11 -8.49 -15.64
N ASN A 182 -5.52 -9.45 -14.93
CA ASN A 182 -6.05 -10.79 -14.77
C ASN A 182 -6.89 -10.91 -13.49
N ILE A 183 -8.21 -10.73 -13.64
CA ILE A 183 -9.16 -10.73 -12.51
C ILE A 183 -9.17 -12.06 -11.75
N SER A 184 -9.10 -13.20 -12.45
CA SER A 184 -9.10 -14.51 -11.80
C SER A 184 -7.90 -14.68 -10.89
N ARG A 185 -6.70 -14.33 -11.40
CA ARG A 185 -5.47 -14.39 -10.62
C ARG A 185 -5.47 -13.37 -9.49
N GLN A 186 -6.00 -12.17 -9.72
CA GLN A 186 -6.15 -11.16 -8.67
C GLN A 186 -6.93 -11.71 -7.47
N LYS A 187 -8.06 -12.40 -7.72
CA LYS A 187 -8.87 -13.02 -6.64
C LYS A 187 -8.13 -14.12 -5.91
N GLU A 188 -7.45 -15.02 -6.63
CA GLU A 188 -6.61 -16.06 -6.03
C GLU A 188 -5.53 -15.46 -5.11
N TRP A 189 -4.90 -14.37 -5.55
CA TRP A 189 -3.91 -13.63 -4.76
C TRP A 189 -4.53 -12.92 -3.56
N ASN A 190 -5.72 -12.33 -3.70
CA ASN A 190 -6.44 -11.72 -2.59
C ASN A 190 -6.71 -12.73 -1.48
N GLU A 191 -7.25 -13.90 -1.84
CA GLU A 191 -7.49 -15.01 -0.90
C GLU A 191 -6.19 -15.49 -0.25
N PHE A 192 -5.12 -15.66 -1.04
CA PHE A 192 -3.81 -16.05 -0.53
C PHE A 192 -3.26 -15.05 0.49
N ILE A 193 -3.23 -13.76 0.17
CA ILE A 193 -2.71 -12.71 1.04
C ILE A 193 -3.51 -12.64 2.35
N ILE A 194 -4.84 -12.69 2.26
CA ILE A 194 -5.72 -12.70 3.45
C ILE A 194 -5.42 -13.92 4.33
N LYS A 195 -5.25 -15.10 3.72
CA LYS A 195 -4.91 -16.33 4.43
C LYS A 195 -3.51 -16.28 5.06
N GLU A 196 -2.53 -15.68 4.40
CA GLU A 196 -1.18 -15.50 4.97
C GLU A 196 -1.22 -14.57 6.19
N LEU A 197 -2.02 -13.49 6.14
CA LEU A 197 -2.18 -12.57 7.27
C LEU A 197 -2.74 -13.29 8.51
N GLN A 198 -3.66 -14.25 8.32
CA GLN A 198 -4.28 -15.03 9.41
C GLN A 198 -3.32 -16.00 10.11
N LYS A 199 -2.11 -16.23 9.60
CA LYS A 199 -1.12 -17.11 10.25
C LYS A 199 -0.43 -16.48 11.46
N TYR A 200 -0.62 -15.18 11.65
CA TYR A 200 0.05 -14.35 12.66
C TYR A 200 -0.90 -13.94 13.77
#